data_AF-A0A6I9Z9Z3-F1
#
_entry.id   AF-A0A6I9Z9Z3-F1
#
_cell.length_a   1.000
_cell.length_b   1.000
_cell.length_c   1.000
_cell.angle_alpha   90.00
_cell.angle_beta   90.00
_cell.angle_gamma   90.00
#
_symmetry.space_group_name_H-M   'P 1'
#
loop_
_entity.id
_entity.type
_entity.pdbx_description
1 polymer ?
#
loop_
_entity_poly.entity_id
_entity_poly.type
_entity_poly.pdbx_seq_one_letter_code
_entity_poly.pdbx_strand_id
1 'polypeptide(L)'
;MDRLEGVRRKAAKIIKGQGSLAHEERLKELDWFSLEQRRLTTMLQSLSTSTWRLAQNQTRDTQLITVDEKLDITTITGVPDEHIKTRKVHIFVPARNAMQSGANNTKKWKMEFDNRERWENPLMGWASTADPLSNMVLTFSTKEDAIAFAEKNGWSYDVEEKKMPKPKSKSYGANFSWNKRTRVSTK
;
A
#
# COMPACT_ATOMS: atom_id res chain seq x y z
N MET A 1 21.80 -0.04 51.97
CA MET A 1 20.89 1.10 51.65
C MET A 1 21.61 2.30 51.04
N ASP A 2 22.89 2.56 51.38
CA ASP A 2 23.59 3.80 51.02
C ASP A 2 23.99 3.97 49.53
N ARG A 3 24.29 2.88 48.81
CA ARG A 3 24.72 2.95 47.40
C ARG A 3 23.62 3.41 46.44
N LEU A 4 22.37 3.02 46.71
CA LEU A 4 21.21 3.35 45.87
C LEU A 4 20.84 4.84 45.99
N GLU A 5 21.01 5.42 47.17
CA GLU A 5 20.80 6.87 47.37
C GLU A 5 21.88 7.70 46.66
N GLY A 6 23.13 7.24 46.67
CA GLY A 6 24.24 7.85 45.93
C GLY A 6 23.99 7.90 44.42
N VAL A 7 23.48 6.80 43.84
CA VAL A 7 23.13 6.72 42.41
C VAL A 7 21.96 7.66 42.08
N ARG A 8 20.93 7.72 42.93
CA ARG A 8 19.77 8.62 42.75
C ARG A 8 20.15 10.10 42.82
N ARG A 9 21.02 10.50 43.75
CA ARG A 9 21.52 11.88 43.87
C ARG A 9 22.40 12.27 42.67
N LYS A 10 23.22 11.35 42.16
CA LYS A 10 24.04 11.57 40.96
C LYS A 10 23.17 11.74 39.70
N ALA A 11 22.12 10.94 39.56
CA ALA A 11 21.14 11.05 38.45
C ALA A 11 20.44 12.41 38.41
N ALA A 12 19.93 12.88 39.55
CA ALA A 12 19.21 14.15 39.64
C ALA A 12 20.11 15.37 39.34
N LYS A 13 21.41 15.28 39.65
CA LYS A 13 22.41 16.33 39.35
C LYS A 13 22.79 16.35 37.87
N ILE A 14 22.81 15.19 37.20
CA ILE A 14 23.11 15.07 35.76
C ILE A 14 21.95 15.61 34.90
N ILE A 15 20.70 15.33 35.27
CA ILE A 15 19.52 15.80 34.52
C ILE A 15 19.40 17.33 34.52
N LYS A 16 19.80 18.02 35.60
CA LYS A 16 19.82 19.50 35.67
C LYS A 16 20.99 20.15 34.91
N GLY A 17 22.06 19.42 34.61
CA GLY A 17 23.24 19.89 33.86
C GLY A 17 23.18 19.63 32.35
N GLN A 18 22.09 19.00 31.90
CA GLN A 18 21.71 18.67 30.52
C GLN A 18 22.21 19.58 29.39
N GLY A 19 21.92 20.89 29.55
CA GLY A 19 21.60 21.81 28.46
C GLY A 19 22.70 22.10 27.44
N SER A 20 23.98 21.93 27.78
CA SER A 20 25.12 22.39 26.97
C SER A 20 25.91 21.28 26.25
N LEU A 21 25.52 20.01 26.36
CA LEU A 21 26.24 18.87 25.76
C LEU A 21 25.51 18.27 24.56
N ALA A 22 26.26 17.76 23.59
CA ALA A 22 25.75 17.20 22.34
C ALA A 22 24.89 15.94 22.58
N HIS A 23 23.89 15.71 21.71
CA HIS A 23 22.85 14.69 21.88
C HIS A 23 23.42 13.26 22.03
N GLU A 24 24.47 12.92 21.28
CA GLU A 24 25.07 11.58 21.32
C GLU A 24 25.80 11.29 22.63
N GLU A 25 26.41 12.30 23.26
CA GLU A 25 27.09 12.16 24.55
C GLU A 25 26.08 11.98 25.68
N ARG A 26 24.91 12.63 25.58
CA ARG A 26 23.80 12.42 26.52
C ARG A 26 23.31 10.97 26.51
N LEU A 27 23.25 10.34 25.34
CA LEU A 27 22.79 8.95 25.20
C LEU A 27 23.77 7.95 25.83
N LYS A 28 25.09 8.18 25.70
CA LYS A 28 26.11 7.31 26.33
C LYS A 28 26.06 7.37 27.86
N GLU A 29 25.85 8.55 28.43
CA GLU A 29 25.73 8.72 29.89
C GLU A 29 24.43 8.11 30.45
N LEU A 30 23.33 8.22 29.70
CA LEU A 30 22.06 7.59 30.08
C LEU A 30 22.12 6.06 30.01
N ASP A 31 22.82 5.51 29.01
CA ASP A 31 22.99 4.06 28.87
C ASP A 31 23.91 3.48 29.97
N TRP A 32 24.98 4.20 30.32
CA TRP A 32 25.82 3.88 31.48
C TRP A 32 25.02 3.87 32.79
N PHE A 33 24.13 4.85 33.00
CA PHE A 33 23.27 4.91 34.17
C PHE A 33 22.28 3.73 34.23
N SER A 34 21.72 3.33 33.08
CA SER A 34 20.85 2.15 32.94
C SER A 34 21.59 0.85 33.28
N LEU A 35 22.84 0.72 32.84
CA LEU A 35 23.69 -0.45 33.14
C LEU A 35 24.00 -0.58 34.64
N GLU A 36 24.28 0.53 35.31
CA GLU A 36 24.63 0.53 36.74
C GLU A 36 23.40 0.19 37.62
N GLN A 37 22.19 0.60 37.22
CA GLN A 37 20.96 0.15 37.89
C GLN A 37 20.70 -1.34 37.70
N ARG A 38 21.02 -1.90 36.53
CA ARG A 38 20.91 -3.34 36.24
C ARG A 38 21.92 -4.17 37.04
N ARG A 39 23.13 -3.67 37.26
CA ARG A 39 24.16 -4.33 38.10
C ARG A 39 23.77 -4.43 39.57
N LEU A 40 22.96 -3.49 40.07
CA LEU A 40 22.51 -3.49 41.48
C LEU A 40 21.21 -4.27 41.71
N THR A 41 20.52 -4.71 40.65
CA THR A 41 19.25 -5.46 40.74
C THR A 41 19.42 -6.97 40.60
N THR A 42 20.61 -7.49 40.28
CA THR A 42 20.87 -8.94 40.11
C THR A 42 21.22 -9.70 41.41
N MET A 43 20.97 -9.11 42.59
CA MET A 43 21.23 -9.76 43.89
C MET A 43 19.97 -10.12 44.70
N LEU A 44 18.76 -9.97 44.13
CA LEU A 44 17.51 -10.33 44.79
C LEU A 44 16.45 -10.73 43.76
N GLN A 45 16.49 -11.99 43.30
CA GLN A 45 15.31 -12.82 43.01
C GLN A 45 15.74 -14.19 42.46
N SER A 46 15.92 -15.12 43.38
CA SER A 46 15.77 -16.56 43.13
C SER A 46 14.30 -16.89 42.84
N LEU A 47 14.08 -17.75 41.84
CA LEU A 47 12.92 -18.63 41.64
C LEU A 47 11.53 -17.97 41.51
N SER A 48 11.06 -17.76 40.27
CA SER A 48 9.67 -18.06 39.92
C SER A 48 9.47 -18.21 38.42
N THR A 49 8.88 -19.33 38.07
CA THR A 49 8.51 -19.84 36.75
C THR A 49 7.71 -18.86 35.88
N SER A 50 8.18 -18.60 34.66
CA SER A 50 7.28 -18.20 33.57
C SER A 50 7.68 -18.80 32.22
N THR A 51 7.92 -20.11 32.19
CA THR A 51 7.93 -20.93 30.96
C THR A 51 6.52 -21.37 30.53
N TRP A 52 5.45 -20.90 31.19
CA TRP A 52 4.07 -21.20 30.79
C TRP A 52 3.55 -20.36 29.61
N ARG A 53 4.28 -19.32 29.18
CA ARG A 53 3.85 -18.43 28.09
C ARG A 53 4.20 -18.95 26.69
N LEU A 54 5.14 -19.90 26.57
CA LEU A 54 5.54 -20.52 25.29
C LEU A 54 4.65 -21.70 24.88
N ALA A 55 3.89 -22.30 25.81
CA ALA A 55 3.03 -23.45 25.51
C ALA A 55 1.65 -23.07 24.92
N GLN A 56 1.21 -21.82 25.02
CA GLN A 56 -0.12 -21.39 24.53
C GLN A 56 -0.21 -21.20 23.01
N ASN A 57 0.91 -21.14 22.28
CA ASN A 57 0.89 -20.95 20.84
C ASN A 57 0.82 -22.27 20.04
N GLN A 58 1.20 -23.43 20.61
CA GLN A 58 1.18 -24.70 19.88
C GLN A 58 -0.25 -25.22 19.60
N THR A 59 -1.24 -24.86 20.43
CA THR A 59 -2.62 -25.36 20.27
C THR A 59 -3.44 -24.57 19.25
N ARG A 60 -2.98 -23.39 18.81
CA ARG A 60 -3.70 -22.59 17.79
C ARG A 60 -3.41 -23.04 16.36
N ASP A 61 -2.23 -23.60 16.13
CA ASP A 61 -1.82 -24.03 14.79
C ASP A 61 -2.52 -25.34 14.34
N THR A 62 -3.18 -26.08 15.25
CA THR A 62 -3.90 -27.33 14.91
C THR A 62 -5.27 -27.11 14.27
N GLN A 63 -5.73 -25.85 14.12
CA GLN A 63 -7.02 -25.51 13.49
C GLN A 63 -6.88 -24.98 12.06
N LEU A 64 -5.65 -24.88 11.53
CA LEU A 64 -5.40 -24.32 10.20
C LEU A 64 -5.30 -25.45 9.17
N ILE A 65 -6.12 -25.38 8.13
CA ILE A 65 -6.06 -26.28 6.99
C ILE A 65 -5.39 -25.50 5.85
N THR A 66 -4.25 -25.99 5.38
CA THR A 66 -3.58 -25.45 4.18
C THR A 66 -4.10 -26.19 2.96
N VAL A 67 -4.76 -25.46 2.06
CA VAL A 67 -5.28 -25.99 0.78
C VAL A 67 -4.57 -25.26 -0.34
N ASP A 68 -3.79 -26.00 -1.15
CA ASP A 68 -2.99 -25.46 -2.26
C ASP A 68 -3.77 -25.43 -3.60
N GLU A 69 -5.10 -25.36 -3.52
CA GLU A 69 -5.97 -25.30 -4.69
C GLU A 69 -6.25 -23.85 -5.12
N LYS A 70 -6.62 -23.69 -6.39
CA LYS A 70 -7.03 -22.38 -6.91
C LYS A 70 -8.33 -21.94 -6.21
N LEU A 71 -8.34 -20.69 -5.74
CA LEU A 71 -9.50 -20.12 -5.06
C LEU A 71 -10.57 -19.69 -6.06
N ASP A 72 -11.57 -20.53 -6.30
CA ASP A 72 -12.72 -20.21 -7.16
C ASP A 72 -13.95 -19.86 -6.30
N ILE A 73 -14.39 -18.60 -6.31
CA ILE A 73 -15.51 -18.08 -5.48
C ILE A 73 -16.80 -17.94 -6.29
N THR A 74 -16.77 -18.25 -7.59
CA THR A 74 -17.90 -18.10 -8.54
C THR A 74 -19.24 -18.56 -7.98
N THR A 75 -19.29 -19.77 -7.40
CA THR A 75 -20.50 -20.40 -6.85
C THR A 75 -21.10 -19.68 -5.65
N ILE A 76 -20.29 -18.92 -4.89
CA ILE A 76 -20.71 -18.26 -3.64
C ILE A 76 -21.21 -16.83 -3.89
N THR A 77 -20.76 -16.17 -4.95
CA THR A 77 -21.05 -14.74 -5.19
C THR A 77 -22.50 -14.43 -5.54
N GLY A 78 -23.30 -15.43 -5.96
CA GLY A 78 -24.69 -15.24 -6.36
C GLY A 78 -24.90 -14.52 -7.70
N VAL A 79 -23.82 -14.28 -8.46
CA VAL A 79 -23.90 -13.72 -9.81
C VAL A 79 -24.35 -14.82 -10.79
N PRO A 80 -25.35 -14.58 -11.66
CA PRO A 80 -25.76 -15.56 -12.65
C PRO A 80 -24.63 -15.96 -13.60
N ASP A 81 -24.56 -17.25 -13.95
CA ASP A 81 -23.57 -17.84 -14.86
C ASP A 81 -23.44 -17.10 -16.19
N GLU A 82 -24.55 -16.55 -16.69
CA GLU A 82 -24.59 -15.76 -17.92
C GLU A 82 -23.62 -14.58 -17.88
N HIS A 83 -23.53 -13.89 -16.75
CA HIS A 83 -22.65 -12.73 -16.59
C HIS A 83 -21.20 -13.13 -16.29
N ILE A 84 -20.98 -14.31 -15.73
CA ILE A 84 -19.64 -14.82 -15.42
C ILE A 84 -18.92 -15.27 -16.71
N LYS A 85 -19.61 -16.04 -17.57
CA LYS A 85 -19.00 -16.66 -18.76
C LYS A 85 -19.00 -15.78 -20.00
N THR A 86 -20.07 -15.01 -20.21
CA THR A 86 -20.25 -14.23 -21.46
C THR A 86 -19.40 -12.97 -21.48
N ARG A 87 -19.12 -12.39 -20.31
CA ARG A 87 -18.46 -11.10 -20.21
C ARG A 87 -16.97 -11.22 -20.14
N LYS A 88 -16.32 -10.16 -20.61
CA LYS A 88 -14.90 -9.96 -20.48
C LYS A 88 -14.61 -8.73 -19.65
N VAL A 89 -13.64 -8.87 -18.78
CA VAL A 89 -13.13 -7.83 -17.90
C VAL A 89 -11.92 -7.18 -18.55
N HIS A 90 -11.87 -5.85 -18.55
CA HIS A 90 -10.73 -5.09 -19.04
C HIS A 90 -9.95 -4.50 -17.86
N ILE A 91 -8.70 -4.94 -17.69
CA ILE A 91 -7.78 -4.47 -16.64
C ILE A 91 -6.78 -3.50 -17.27
N PHE A 92 -6.82 -2.23 -16.85
CA PHE A 92 -5.99 -1.19 -17.46
C PHE A 92 -5.67 -0.08 -16.47
N VAL A 93 -4.68 0.74 -16.82
CA VAL A 93 -4.45 2.03 -16.16
C VAL A 93 -5.14 3.11 -17.01
N PRO A 94 -6.07 3.90 -16.45
CA PRO A 94 -6.80 4.87 -17.24
C PRO A 94 -5.85 5.91 -17.84
N ALA A 95 -6.04 6.17 -19.13
CA ALA A 95 -5.29 7.19 -19.84
C ALA A 95 -5.51 8.57 -19.20
N ARG A 96 -4.48 9.41 -19.21
CA ARG A 96 -4.60 10.79 -18.76
C ARG A 96 -5.58 11.53 -19.67
N ASN A 97 -6.55 12.27 -19.09
CA ASN A 97 -7.41 13.17 -19.84
C ASN A 97 -6.53 14.18 -20.63
N ALA A 98 -6.65 14.20 -21.95
CA ALA A 98 -5.83 15.05 -22.81
C ALA A 98 -6.00 16.54 -22.49
N MET A 99 -7.21 16.95 -22.08
CA MET A 99 -7.55 18.33 -21.73
C MET A 99 -6.88 18.81 -20.43
N GLN A 100 -6.47 17.91 -19.54
CA GLN A 100 -5.89 18.25 -18.23
C GLN A 100 -4.47 17.71 -18.10
N SER A 101 -3.51 18.54 -17.69
CA SER A 101 -2.11 18.09 -17.53
C SER A 101 -1.86 17.21 -16.29
N GLY A 102 -2.80 17.11 -15.35
CA GLY A 102 -2.66 16.33 -14.12
C GLY A 102 -2.58 14.82 -14.37
N ALA A 103 -1.65 14.13 -13.71
CA ALA A 103 -1.39 12.69 -13.88
C ALA A 103 -1.84 11.81 -12.70
N ASN A 104 -2.61 12.36 -11.76
CA ASN A 104 -2.96 11.63 -10.53
C ASN A 104 -3.86 10.42 -10.78
N ASN A 105 -4.75 10.51 -11.78
CA ASN A 105 -5.70 9.44 -12.12
C ASN A 105 -5.01 8.21 -12.77
N THR A 106 -3.80 8.35 -13.30
CA THR A 106 -3.04 7.28 -14.00
C THR A 106 -2.18 6.44 -13.05
N LYS A 107 -2.41 6.54 -11.73
CA LYS A 107 -1.62 5.80 -10.72
C LYS A 107 -2.22 4.45 -10.36
N LYS A 108 -3.55 4.33 -10.39
CA LYS A 108 -4.29 3.14 -9.97
C LYS A 108 -4.67 2.29 -11.18
N TRP A 109 -4.71 0.98 -10.98
CA TRP A 109 -5.28 0.05 -11.93
C TRP A 109 -6.80 0.07 -11.80
N LYS A 110 -7.48 -0.03 -12.93
CA LYS A 110 -8.92 -0.14 -13.01
C LYS A 110 -9.30 -1.43 -13.70
N MET A 111 -10.43 -1.95 -13.24
CA MET A 111 -11.08 -3.11 -13.82
C MET A 111 -12.50 -2.70 -14.16
N GLU A 112 -12.87 -2.86 -15.43
CA GLU A 112 -14.18 -2.49 -15.96
C GLU A 112 -14.72 -3.66 -16.79
N PHE A 113 -16.05 -3.76 -16.88
CA PHE A 113 -16.71 -4.76 -17.71
C PHE A 113 -16.96 -4.21 -19.13
N ASP A 114 -17.19 -5.12 -20.06
CA ASP A 114 -17.69 -4.81 -21.39
C ASP A 114 -19.04 -4.07 -21.33
N ASN A 115 -19.17 -3.01 -22.11
CA ASN A 115 -20.42 -2.27 -22.23
C ASN A 115 -21.39 -3.02 -23.14
N ARG A 116 -22.56 -3.39 -22.60
CA ARG A 116 -23.68 -3.90 -23.38
C ARG A 116 -24.53 -2.77 -23.98
N GLU A 117 -25.56 -3.18 -24.71
CA GLU A 117 -26.53 -2.28 -25.35
C GLU A 117 -27.20 -1.34 -24.34
N ARG A 118 -27.32 -0.08 -24.77
CA ARG A 118 -28.13 0.96 -24.12
C ARG A 118 -29.11 1.47 -25.16
N TRP A 119 -30.39 1.49 -24.82
CA TRP A 119 -31.45 1.92 -25.73
C TRP A 119 -32.16 3.16 -25.19
N GLU A 120 -32.88 3.85 -26.07
CA GLU A 120 -33.66 5.03 -25.72
C GLU A 120 -35.00 4.63 -25.07
N ASN A 121 -35.34 5.28 -23.95
CA ASN A 121 -36.65 5.12 -23.31
C ASN A 121 -37.73 5.84 -24.15
N PRO A 122 -38.76 5.14 -24.65
CA PRO A 122 -39.78 5.73 -25.53
C PRO A 122 -40.55 6.92 -24.95
N LEU A 123 -40.61 7.04 -23.61
CA LEU A 123 -41.34 8.13 -22.96
C LEU A 123 -40.48 9.38 -22.73
N MET A 124 -39.29 9.20 -22.14
CA MET A 124 -38.45 10.32 -21.64
C MET A 124 -37.15 10.51 -22.43
N GLY A 125 -36.80 9.61 -23.35
CA GLY A 125 -35.54 9.67 -24.11
C GLY A 125 -34.28 9.28 -23.31
N TRP A 126 -34.43 8.71 -22.11
CA TRP A 126 -33.29 8.31 -21.28
C TRP A 126 -32.60 7.04 -21.79
N ALA A 127 -31.28 6.94 -21.57
CA ALA A 127 -30.51 5.73 -21.86
C ALA A 127 -30.81 4.63 -20.85
N SER A 128 -31.68 3.69 -21.23
CA SER A 128 -32.05 2.52 -20.43
C SER A 128 -31.11 1.34 -20.75
N THR A 129 -30.91 0.45 -19.77
CA THR A 129 -30.08 -0.75 -19.92
C THR A 129 -30.57 -1.88 -19.04
N ALA A 130 -30.36 -3.13 -19.47
CA ALA A 130 -30.60 -4.34 -18.68
C ALA A 130 -29.30 -4.88 -18.04
N ASP A 131 -28.23 -4.08 -18.06
CA ASP A 131 -26.91 -4.50 -17.60
C ASP A 131 -26.63 -4.06 -16.14
N PRO A 132 -26.60 -4.99 -15.17
CA PRO A 132 -26.30 -4.65 -13.78
C PRO A 132 -24.82 -4.33 -13.52
N LEU A 133 -23.90 -4.82 -14.35
CA LEU A 133 -22.45 -4.68 -14.13
C LEU A 133 -21.85 -3.50 -14.89
N SER A 134 -22.64 -2.85 -15.75
CA SER A 134 -22.22 -1.75 -16.63
C SER A 134 -21.55 -0.56 -15.94
N ASN A 135 -21.88 -0.31 -14.66
CA ASN A 135 -21.36 0.82 -13.89
C ASN A 135 -20.33 0.39 -12.83
N MET A 136 -19.92 -0.88 -12.82
CA MET A 136 -18.93 -1.36 -11.86
C MET A 136 -17.51 -1.04 -12.33
N VAL A 137 -16.82 -0.19 -11.57
CA VAL A 137 -15.41 0.14 -11.76
C VAL A 137 -14.68 -0.16 -10.48
N LEU A 138 -13.81 -1.16 -10.51
CA LEU A 138 -12.98 -1.53 -9.36
C LEU A 138 -11.61 -0.88 -9.49
N THR A 139 -11.05 -0.45 -8.36
CA THR A 139 -9.73 0.19 -8.32
C THR A 139 -8.74 -0.65 -7.53
N PHE A 140 -7.57 -0.86 -8.12
CA PHE A 140 -6.51 -1.69 -7.57
C PHE A 140 -5.20 -0.91 -7.49
N SER A 141 -4.32 -1.36 -6.60
CA SER A 141 -3.00 -0.77 -6.44
C SER A 141 -1.97 -1.38 -7.40
N THR A 142 -2.03 -2.70 -7.60
CA THR A 142 -1.11 -3.45 -8.47
C THR A 142 -1.86 -4.16 -9.61
N LYS A 143 -1.12 -4.64 -10.61
CA LYS A 143 -1.67 -5.41 -11.73
C LYS A 143 -2.04 -6.82 -11.29
N GLU A 144 -1.19 -7.38 -10.45
CA GLU A 144 -1.26 -8.74 -9.93
C GLU A 144 -2.51 -8.92 -9.06
N ASP A 145 -2.83 -7.94 -8.20
CA ASP A 145 -4.05 -7.96 -7.39
C ASP A 145 -5.31 -7.97 -8.26
N ALA A 146 -5.31 -7.22 -9.35
CA ALA A 146 -6.44 -7.16 -10.28
C ALA A 146 -6.62 -8.48 -11.02
N ILE A 147 -5.53 -9.10 -11.48
CA ILE A 147 -5.56 -10.40 -12.15
C ILE A 147 -6.05 -11.49 -11.17
N ALA A 148 -5.46 -11.54 -9.97
CA ALA A 148 -5.86 -12.49 -8.94
C ALA A 148 -7.34 -12.34 -8.57
N PHE A 149 -7.86 -11.10 -8.52
CA PHE A 149 -9.28 -10.86 -8.28
C PHE A 149 -10.18 -11.35 -9.43
N ALA A 150 -9.79 -11.11 -10.68
CA ALA A 150 -10.53 -11.61 -11.84
C ALA A 150 -10.55 -13.14 -11.88
N GLU A 151 -9.40 -13.78 -11.67
CA GLU A 151 -9.25 -15.23 -11.63
C GLU A 151 -10.08 -15.86 -10.51
N LYS A 152 -10.08 -15.25 -9.32
CA LYS A 152 -10.85 -15.70 -8.16
C LYS A 152 -12.36 -15.70 -8.40
N ASN A 153 -12.83 -14.73 -9.18
CA ASN A 153 -14.24 -14.62 -9.58
C ASN A 153 -14.55 -15.35 -10.90
N GLY A 154 -13.58 -16.05 -11.50
CA GLY A 154 -13.76 -16.83 -12.72
C GLY A 154 -14.12 -16.00 -13.96
N TRP A 155 -13.77 -14.71 -13.99
CA TRP A 155 -14.05 -13.85 -15.14
C TRP A 155 -12.94 -13.92 -16.19
N SER A 156 -13.31 -13.94 -17.46
CA SER A 156 -12.35 -13.78 -18.57
C SER A 156 -11.81 -12.36 -18.56
N TYR A 157 -10.51 -12.15 -18.70
CA TYR A 157 -9.91 -10.83 -18.60
C TYR A 157 -8.91 -10.54 -19.73
N ASP A 158 -8.80 -9.26 -20.10
CA ASP A 158 -7.73 -8.68 -20.90
C ASP A 158 -6.92 -7.70 -20.06
N VAL A 159 -5.60 -7.69 -20.24
CA VAL A 159 -4.73 -6.76 -19.54
C VAL A 159 -4.00 -5.84 -20.50
N GLU A 160 -4.27 -4.54 -20.38
CA GLU A 160 -3.50 -3.50 -21.06
C GLU A 160 -2.34 -3.03 -20.17
N GLU A 161 -1.12 -3.04 -20.71
CA GLU A 161 0.05 -2.58 -19.97
C GLU A 161 0.06 -1.07 -19.74
N LYS A 162 0.61 -0.66 -18.60
CA LYS A 162 0.72 0.76 -18.23
C LYS A 162 1.68 1.49 -19.17
N LYS A 163 1.14 2.38 -20.01
CA LYS A 163 1.90 3.26 -20.90
C LYS A 163 2.49 4.45 -20.14
N MET A 164 3.78 4.39 -19.82
CA MET A 164 4.50 5.49 -19.18
C MET A 164 4.99 6.52 -20.21
N PRO A 165 4.81 7.84 -19.99
CA PRO A 165 5.34 8.84 -20.89
C PRO A 165 6.87 8.84 -20.85
N LYS A 166 7.50 8.79 -22.03
CA LYS A 166 8.96 8.82 -22.14
C LYS A 166 9.51 10.18 -21.68
N PRO A 167 10.55 10.25 -20.83
CA PRO A 167 11.16 11.50 -20.43
C PRO A 167 11.76 12.19 -21.66
N LYS A 168 11.46 13.49 -21.84
CA LYS A 168 11.95 14.29 -22.97
C LYS A 168 13.05 15.23 -22.50
N SER A 169 14.18 15.28 -23.21
CA SER A 169 15.21 16.30 -22.99
C SER A 169 14.71 17.66 -23.46
N LYS A 170 14.46 18.58 -22.54
CA LYS A 170 14.06 19.96 -22.84
C LYS A 170 15.17 20.91 -22.35
N SER A 171 15.64 21.79 -23.22
CA SER A 171 16.59 22.85 -22.88
C SER A 171 16.04 24.18 -23.39
N TYR A 172 15.91 25.16 -22.51
CA TYR A 172 15.42 26.49 -22.90
C TYR A 172 16.40 27.20 -23.86
N GLY A 173 17.72 26.96 -23.69
CA GLY A 173 18.74 27.49 -24.61
C GLY A 173 18.62 26.93 -26.04
N ALA A 174 18.05 25.72 -26.20
CA ALA A 174 17.80 25.16 -27.52
C ALA A 174 16.78 25.97 -28.34
N ASN A 175 15.89 26.72 -27.67
CA ASN A 175 14.91 27.60 -28.33
C ASN A 175 15.58 28.81 -29.01
N PHE A 176 16.84 29.12 -28.71
CA PHE A 176 17.59 30.27 -29.28
C PHE A 176 18.92 29.85 -29.93
N SER A 177 19.00 28.61 -30.41
CA SER A 177 20.22 28.08 -31.03
C SER A 177 20.67 28.88 -32.26
N TRP A 178 21.97 29.19 -32.34
CA TRP A 178 22.58 29.94 -33.44
C TRP A 178 22.42 29.24 -34.81
N ASN A 179 22.69 27.93 -34.89
CA ASN A 179 22.73 27.16 -36.14
C ASN A 179 21.89 25.86 -36.10
N LYS A 180 20.85 25.78 -35.26
CA LYS A 180 19.93 24.63 -35.24
C LYS A 180 18.51 25.08 -35.57
N ARG A 181 17.73 24.18 -36.16
CA ARG A 181 16.31 24.41 -36.52
C ARG A 181 15.36 24.46 -35.31
N THR A 182 15.88 24.27 -34.10
CA THR A 182 15.11 24.36 -32.85
C THR A 182 14.83 25.79 -32.42
N ARG A 183 15.42 26.79 -33.10
CA ARG A 183 15.20 28.20 -32.82
C ARG A 183 13.73 28.57 -33.08
N VAL A 184 13.05 29.04 -32.05
CA VAL A 184 11.66 29.50 -32.17
C VAL A 184 11.62 30.90 -32.77
N SER A 185 10.62 31.19 -33.60
CA SER A 185 10.41 32.52 -34.18
C SER A 185 9.75 33.49 -33.20
N THR A 186 8.98 32.97 -32.23
CA THR A 186 8.22 33.74 -31.24
C THR A 186 8.24 33.04 -29.88
N LYS A 187 7.93 33.78 -28.80
CA LYS A 187 7.86 33.28 -27.43
C LYS A 187 6.61 33.78 -26.72
#